data_AF-A0A942Y2K9-F1
#
_entry.id   AF-A0A942Y2K9-F1
#
_cell.length_a   1.000
_cell.length_b   1.000
_cell.length_c   1.000
_cell.angle_alpha   90.00
_cell.angle_beta   90.00
_cell.angle_gamma   90.00
#
_symmetry.space_group_name_H-M   'P 1'
#
loop_
_entity.id
_entity.type
_entity.pdbx_description
1 polymer ?
#
loop_
_entity_poly.entity_id
_entity_poly.type
_entity_poly.pdbx_seq_one_letter_code
_entity_poly.pdbx_strand_id
1 'polypeptide(L)' 'MALKLIHVTDDHHGGKVTVNVDKIVYFFGMGNTTHIQFDGHFIFVKESYTDIQCMLQNII' A
#
# COMPACT_ATOMS: atom_id res chain seq x y z
N MET A 1 -21.79 -0.21 -3.34
CA MET A 1 -20.40 -0.60 -3.69
C MET A 1 -19.63 -0.80 -2.40
N ALA A 2 -18.92 -1.91 -2.24
CA ALA A 2 -18.11 -2.16 -1.04
C ALA A 2 -16.76 -1.43 -1.16
N LEU A 3 -16.25 -0.89 -0.05
CA LEU A 3 -14.96 -0.21 0.00
C LEU A 3 -13.83 -1.23 -0.17
N LYS A 4 -12.87 -0.96 -1.06
CA LYS A 4 -11.70 -1.82 -1.31
C LYS A 4 -10.52 -1.34 -0.47
N LEU A 5 -10.05 -2.16 0.48
CA LEU A 5 -9.03 -1.76 1.46
C LEU A 5 -7.86 -2.76 1.50
N ILE A 6 -6.63 -2.24 1.57
CA ILE A 6 -5.44 -3.02 1.96
C ILE A 6 -4.91 -2.54 3.30
N HIS A 7 -4.27 -3.45 4.04
CA HIS A 7 -3.58 -3.16 5.29
C HIS A 7 -2.09 -3.32 5.07
N VAL A 8 -1.34 -2.26 5.34
CA VAL A 8 0.10 -2.19 5.14
C VAL A 8 0.76 -1.69 6.42
N THR A 9 2.05 -1.93 6.57
CA THR A 9 2.79 -1.61 7.78
C THR A 9 3.75 -0.47 7.47
N ASP A 10 3.59 0.67 8.13
CA ASP A 10 4.51 1.79 7.98
C ASP A 10 5.93 1.43 8.44
N ASP A 11 6.92 1.69 7.60
CA ASP A 11 8.31 1.30 7.87
C ASP A 11 8.94 2.13 9.01
N HIS A 12 8.46 3.37 9.21
CA HIS A 12 9.03 4.30 10.19
C HIS A 12 8.47 4.13 11.61
N HIS A 13 7.15 3.95 11.75
CA HIS A 13 6.49 3.85 13.06
C HIS A 13 6.03 2.43 13.41
N GLY A 14 6.12 1.47 12.47
CA GLY A 14 5.64 0.08 12.67
C GLY A 14 4.12 -0.02 12.83
N GLY A 15 3.39 1.07 12.61
CA GLY A 15 1.94 1.13 12.71
C GLY A 15 1.28 0.51 11.48
N LYS A 16 0.14 -0.17 11.69
CA LYS A 16 -0.70 -0.64 10.58
C LYS A 16 -1.49 0.54 10.01
N VAL A 17 -1.41 0.73 8.71
CA VAL A 17 -2.14 1.75 7.95
C VAL A 17 -3.11 1.03 7.02
N THR A 18 -4.35 1.52 6.98
CA THR A 18 -5.36 1.04 6.04
C THR A 18 -5.44 2.01 4.87
N VAL A 19 -5.25 1.49 3.66
CA VAL A 19 -5.26 2.28 2.42
C VAL A 19 -6.47 1.88 1.58
N ASN A 20 -7.19 2.88 1.10
CA ASN A 20 -8.26 2.66 0.12
C ASN A 20 -7.65 2.46 -1.27
N VAL A 21 -7.88 1.28 -1.85
CA VAL A 21 -7.31 0.87 -3.13
C VAL A 21 -7.75 1.77 -4.27
N ASP A 22 -9.00 2.25 -4.26
CA ASP A 22 -9.54 3.11 -5.30
C ASP A 22 -8.87 4.50 -5.33
N LYS A 23 -8.13 4.86 -4.26
CA LYS A 23 -7.37 6.10 -4.16
C LYS A 23 -5.88 5.95 -4.50
N ILE A 24 -5.40 4.72 -4.73
CA ILE A 24 -3.99 4.49 -5.09
C ILE A 24 -3.76 4.94 -6.53
N VAL A 25 -2.81 5.85 -6.72
CA VAL A 25 -2.45 6.37 -8.04
C VAL A 25 -1.35 5.50 -8.65
N TYR A 26 -0.29 5.25 -7.89
CA TYR A 26 0.79 4.33 -8.25
C TYR A 26 1.51 3.83 -6.99
N PHE A 27 2.28 2.76 -7.15
CA PHE A 27 3.23 2.29 -6.15
C PHE A 27 4.48 1.73 -6.83
N PHE A 28 5.62 1.76 -6.15
CA PHE A 28 6.87 1.21 -6.66
C PHE A 28 7.75 0.70 -5.51
N GLY A 29 8.55 -0.33 -5.79
CA GLY A 29 9.51 -0.88 -4.83
C GLY A 29 10.80 -0.05 -4.75
N MET A 30 11.31 0.16 -3.55
CA MET A 30 12.60 0.80 -3.28
C MET A 30 13.36 0.03 -2.19
N GLY A 31 14.33 -0.78 -2.62
CA GLY A 31 15.05 -1.69 -1.72
C GLY A 31 14.11 -2.72 -1.10
N ASN A 32 14.05 -2.76 0.24
CA ASN A 32 13.18 -3.67 1.01
C ASN A 32 11.83 -3.04 1.38
N THR A 33 11.50 -1.88 0.84
CA THR A 33 10.26 -1.14 1.16
C THR A 33 9.47 -0.84 -0.12
N THR A 34 8.19 -0.53 0.02
CA THR A 34 7.35 -0.07 -1.08
C THR A 34 6.84 1.33 -0.81
N HIS A 35 6.84 2.16 -1.84
CA HIS A 35 6.26 3.49 -1.80
C HIS A 35 4.87 3.42 -2.40
N ILE A 36 3.87 3.92 -1.68
CA ILE A 36 2.48 3.97 -2.15
C ILE A 36 2.05 5.43 -2.18
N GLN A 37 1.63 5.92 -3.35
CA GLN A 37 0.96 7.21 -3.46
C GLN A 37 -0.55 7.01 -3.51
N PHE A 38 -1.27 7.66 -2.60
CA PHE A 38 -2.74 7.72 -2.62
C PHE A 38 -3.23 9.09 -2.17
N ASP A 39 -4.27 9.61 -2.82
CA ASP A 39 -4.93 10.88 -2.42
C ASP A 39 -3.95 12.09 -2.25
N GLY A 40 -2.86 12.13 -3.03
CA GLY A 40 -1.82 13.17 -2.91
C GLY A 40 -0.83 13.00 -1.75
N HIS A 41 -0.99 11.95 -0.93
CA HIS A 41 -0.06 11.56 0.11
C HIS A 41 0.82 10.39 -0.34
N PHE A 42 2.00 10.26 0.28
CA PHE A 42 2.89 9.12 0.09
C PHE A 42 3.18 8.46 1.42
N ILE A 43 3.28 7.13 1.43
CA ILE A 43 3.67 6.36 2.61
C ILE A 43 4.71 5.32 2.21
N PHE A 44 5.59 5.00 3.17
CA PHE A 44 6.62 3.99 3.05
C PHE A 44 6.19 2.76 3.83
N VAL A 45 6.10 1.62 3.16
CA VAL A 45 5.62 0.39 3.79
C VAL A 45 6.67 -0.70 3.79
N LYS A 46 6.62 -1.56 4.81
CA LYS A 46 7.52 -2.71 4.98
C LYS A 46 7.25 -3.81 3.97
N GLU A 47 6.02 -3.90 3.48
CA GLU A 47 5.65 -4.91 2.50
C GLU A 47 6.39 -4.66 1.18
N SER A 48 6.88 -5.74 0.57
CA SER A 48 7.58 -5.66 -0.70
C SER A 48 6.63 -5.32 -1.83
N TYR A 49 7.18 -4.89 -2.97
CA TYR A 49 6.38 -4.59 -4.16
C TYR A 49 5.50 -5.78 -4.56
N THR A 50 6.06 -7.00 -4.47
CA THR A 50 5.35 -8.24 -4.78
C THR A 50 4.20 -8.50 -3.79
N ASP A 51 4.41 -8.22 -2.51
CA ASP A 51 3.37 -8.37 -1.48
C ASP A 51 2.21 -7.41 -1.74
N ILE A 52 2.52 -6.13 -2.03
CA ILE A 52 1.50 -5.13 -2.39
C ILE A 52 0.76 -5.54 -3.66
N GLN A 53 1.48 -5.98 -4.69
CA GLN A 53 0.85 -6.46 -5.92
C GLN A 53 -0.10 -7.64 -5.67
N CYS A 54 0.30 -8.60 -4.83
CA CYS A 54 -0.53 -9.74 -4.44
C CYS A 54 -1.79 -9.31 -3.66
N MET A 55 -1.66 -8.38 -2.71
CA MET A 55 -2.80 -7.84 -1.96
C MET A 55 -3.82 -7.15 -2.88
N LEU A 56 -3.35 -6.37 -3.84
CA LEU A 56 -4.22 -5.67 -4.79
C LEU A 56 -4.98 -6.64 -5.70
N GLN A 57 -4.35 -7.71 -6.14
CA GLN A 57 -4.97 -8.74 -6.99
C GLN A 57 -6.07 -9.53 -6.27
N ASN A 58 -5.99 -9.68 -4.95
CA ASN A 58 -6.99 -10.41 -4.15
C ASN A 58 -8.26 -9.58 -3.83
N ILE A 59 -8.30 -8.30 -4.22
CA ILE A 59 -9.42 -7.38 -3.95
C ILE A 59 -10.22 -7.05 -5.23
N ILE A 60 -9.65 -7.32 -6.41
CA ILE A 60 -10.31 -7.15 -7.71
C ILE A 60 -11.10 -8.40 -8.04
#